data_AF-A0AAW4S7M0-F1
#
_entry.id   AF-A0AAW4S7M0-F1
#
_cell.length_a   1.000
_cell.length_b   1.000
_cell.length_c   1.000
_cell.angle_alpha   90.00
_cell.angle_beta   90.00
_cell.angle_gamma   90.00
#
_symmetry.space_group_name_H-M   'P 1'
#
loop_
_entity.id
_entity.type
_entity.pdbx_description
1 polymer ?
#
loop_
_entity_poly.entity_id
_entity_poly.type
_entity_poly.pdbx_seq_one_letter_code
_entity_poly.pdbx_strand_id
1 'polypeptide(L)'
;MCDMVVASNGAFFADPVCQSLATAAVEVLVHPWVMGLRMAHEFLLTGRRLSAEEAYRIGMINRLVLRERLEAETTELAEKAAAAYPFAAKLLGPPLRNRFEL
;
A
#
# COMPACT_ATOMS: atom_id res chain seq x y z
N MET A 1 8.09 -3.96 2.49
CA MET A 1 6.65 -3.66 2.56
C MET A 1 6.41 -2.77 3.76
N CYS A 2 5.67 -1.68 3.58
CA CYS A 2 5.27 -0.76 4.66
C CYS A 2 3.92 -1.22 5.24
N ASP A 3 3.69 -0.98 6.53
CA ASP A 3 2.43 -1.34 7.19
C ASP A 3 1.34 -0.27 6.99
N MET A 4 1.72 0.97 6.72
CA MET A 4 0.82 2.10 6.45
C MET A 4 1.39 2.98 5.33
N VAL A 5 0.49 3.58 4.54
CA VAL A 5 0.83 4.43 3.40
C VAL A 5 0.01 5.73 3.44
N VAL A 6 0.72 6.86 3.35
CA VAL A 6 0.15 8.20 3.15
C VAL A 6 0.60 8.68 1.77
N ALA A 7 -0.32 9.17 0.94
CA ALA A 7 -0.01 9.64 -0.40
C ALA A 7 -0.64 11.01 -0.70
N SER A 8 0.05 11.79 -1.53
CA SER A 8 -0.46 13.05 -2.05
C SER A 8 -1.49 12.80 -3.16
N ASN A 9 -2.50 13.66 -3.26
CA ASN A 9 -3.50 13.66 -4.35
C ASN A 9 -2.90 13.70 -5.76
N GLY A 10 -1.71 14.28 -5.94
CA GLY A 10 -1.01 14.31 -7.23
C GLY A 10 -0.19 13.06 -7.55
N ALA A 11 -0.12 12.07 -6.64
CA ALA A 11 0.67 10.86 -6.84
C ALA A 11 -0.06 9.84 -7.73
N PHE A 12 0.73 8.97 -8.37
CA PHE A 12 0.22 7.80 -9.06
C PHE A 12 1.08 6.57 -8.73
N PHE A 13 0.46 5.40 -8.82
CA PHE A 13 1.11 4.10 -8.64
C PHE A 13 1.07 3.35 -9.96
N ALA A 14 2.15 2.66 -10.30
CA ALA A 14 2.21 1.82 -11.50
C ALA A 14 3.16 0.66 -11.24
N ASP A 15 2.79 -0.51 -11.71
CA ASP A 15 3.63 -1.70 -11.69
C ASP A 15 3.64 -2.34 -13.08
N PRO A 16 4.53 -1.87 -13.98
CA PRO A 16 4.56 -2.32 -15.35
C PRO A 16 5.44 -3.58 -15.54
N VAL A 17 5.58 -4.43 -14.51
CA VAL A 17 6.52 -5.57 -14.52
C VAL A 17 6.16 -6.58 -15.61
N CYS A 18 4.87 -6.84 -15.84
CA CYS A 18 4.44 -7.73 -16.92
C CYS A 18 4.75 -7.16 -18.31
N GLN A 19 4.80 -5.84 -18.46
CA GLN A 19 5.09 -5.18 -19.74
C GLN A 19 6.59 -4.98 -19.98
N SER A 20 7.39 -4.89 -18.91
CA SER A 20 8.83 -4.59 -18.97
C SER A 20 9.74 -5.80 -18.75
N LEU A 21 9.33 -6.75 -17.90
CA LEU A 21 10.13 -7.92 -17.49
C LEU A 21 9.41 -9.25 -17.74
N ALA A 22 8.25 -9.24 -18.40
CA ALA A 22 7.44 -10.38 -18.82
C ALA A 22 6.87 -11.27 -17.69
N THR A 23 7.30 -11.14 -16.44
CA THR A 23 6.81 -11.94 -15.32
C THR A 23 6.71 -11.13 -14.04
N ALA A 24 5.76 -11.50 -13.18
CA ALA A 24 5.57 -10.97 -11.84
C ALA A 24 5.89 -12.07 -10.83
N ALA A 25 6.64 -11.75 -9.78
CA ALA A 25 7.05 -12.68 -8.73
C ALA A 25 6.54 -12.24 -7.35
N VAL A 26 7.07 -11.14 -6.82
CA VAL A 26 6.67 -10.65 -5.49
C VAL A 26 5.34 -9.90 -5.58
N GLU A 27 5.09 -9.28 -6.72
CA GLU A 27 3.92 -8.44 -7.01
C GLU A 27 2.62 -9.25 -6.88
N VAL A 28 2.58 -10.48 -7.38
CA VAL A 28 1.43 -11.38 -7.28
C VAL A 28 1.14 -11.85 -5.85
N LEU A 29 2.13 -11.81 -4.95
CA LEU A 29 1.94 -12.13 -3.54
C LEU A 29 1.36 -10.94 -2.76
N VAL A 30 1.69 -9.71 -3.17
CA VAL A 30 1.40 -8.51 -2.39
C VAL A 30 0.16 -7.77 -2.86
N HIS A 31 0.01 -7.55 -4.17
CA HIS A 31 -1.08 -6.72 -4.71
C HIS A 31 -2.48 -7.23 -4.35
N PRO A 32 -2.78 -8.54 -4.41
CA PRO A 32 -4.09 -9.04 -4.00
C PRO A 32 -4.45 -8.71 -2.54
N TRP A 33 -3.45 -8.56 -1.66
CA TRP A 33 -3.65 -8.23 -0.26
C TRP A 33 -3.96 -6.74 -0.05
N VAL A 34 -3.31 -5.84 -0.80
CA VAL A 34 -3.48 -4.39 -0.62
C VAL A 34 -4.62 -3.77 -1.44
N MET A 35 -5.03 -4.38 -2.56
CA MET A 35 -6.05 -3.82 -3.47
C MET A 35 -7.16 -4.80 -3.88
N GLY A 36 -7.09 -6.05 -3.41
CA GLY A 36 -8.02 -7.11 -3.78
C GLY A 36 -7.68 -7.79 -5.11
N LEU A 37 -8.09 -9.06 -5.23
CA LEU A 37 -7.66 -9.96 -6.31
C LEU A 37 -7.97 -9.45 -7.73
N ARG A 38 -9.21 -8.96 -7.96
CA ARG A 38 -9.64 -8.53 -9.30
C ARG A 38 -8.87 -7.29 -9.76
N MET A 39 -8.69 -6.33 -8.86
CA MET A 39 -7.94 -5.11 -9.15
C MET A 39 -6.46 -5.41 -9.36
N ALA A 40 -5.87 -6.30 -8.54
CA ALA A 40 -4.49 -6.73 -8.71
C ALA A 40 -4.23 -7.37 -10.08
N HIS A 41 -5.12 -8.25 -10.55
CA HIS A 41 -5.02 -8.82 -11.90
C HIS A 41 -5.09 -7.75 -12.99
N GLU A 42 -6.06 -6.84 -12.93
CA GLU A 42 -6.17 -5.75 -13.91
C GLU A 42 -4.90 -4.88 -13.90
N PHE A 43 -4.46 -4.45 -12.72
CA PHE A 43 -3.32 -3.58 -12.54
C PHE A 43 -2.03 -4.19 -13.10
N LEU A 44 -1.72 -5.45 -12.77
CA LEU A 44 -0.52 -6.13 -13.24
C LEU A 44 -0.57 -6.46 -14.74
N LEU A 45 -1.70 -6.98 -15.24
CA LEU A 45 -1.82 -7.35 -16.65
C LEU A 45 -1.83 -6.14 -17.58
N THR A 46 -2.37 -5.00 -17.13
CA THR A 46 -2.42 -3.78 -17.95
C THR A 46 -1.23 -2.85 -17.75
N GLY A 47 -0.56 -2.91 -16.59
CA GLY A 47 0.50 -1.97 -16.22
C GLY A 47 0.02 -0.51 -16.12
N ARG A 48 -1.30 -0.30 -15.96
CA ARG A 48 -1.90 1.04 -15.98
C ARG A 48 -1.44 1.87 -14.78
N ARG A 49 -1.47 3.19 -14.93
CA ARG A 49 -1.34 4.10 -13.78
C ARG A 49 -2.63 4.09 -12.96
N LEU A 50 -2.47 3.97 -11.65
CA LEU A 50 -3.51 4.07 -10.64
C LEU A 50 -3.36 5.42 -9.95
N SER A 51 -4.40 6.25 -9.93
CA SER A 51 -4.33 7.53 -9.22
C SER A 51 -4.32 7.32 -7.71
N ALA A 52 -3.81 8.29 -6.95
CA ALA A 52 -3.86 8.23 -5.49
C ALA A 52 -5.31 8.18 -4.95
N GLU A 53 -6.26 8.82 -5.63
CA GLU A 53 -7.69 8.73 -5.30
C GLU A 53 -8.24 7.31 -5.50
N GLU A 54 -7.90 6.66 -6.60
CA GLU A 54 -8.29 5.27 -6.84
C GLU A 54 -7.66 4.34 -5.79
N ALA A 55 -6.36 4.50 -5.53
CA ALA A 55 -5.63 3.74 -4.53
C ALA A 55 -6.25 3.89 -3.13
N TYR A 56 -6.73 5.09 -2.79
CA TYR A 56 -7.43 5.32 -1.51
C TYR A 56 -8.76 4.60 -1.45
N ARG A 57 -9.58 4.71 -2.50
CA ARG A 57 -10.91 4.09 -2.56
C ARG A 57 -10.86 2.56 -2.46
N ILE A 58 -9.82 1.93 -2.99
CA ILE A 58 -9.65 0.47 -2.96
C ILE A 58 -8.91 -0.04 -1.71
N GLY A 59 -8.50 0.85 -0.80
CA GLY A 59 -7.84 0.50 0.45
C GLY A 59 -6.33 0.25 0.35
N MET A 60 -5.70 0.54 -0.80
CA MET A 60 -4.25 0.40 -1.01
C MET A 60 -3.45 1.44 -0.22
N ILE A 61 -4.04 2.62 0.05
CA ILE A 61 -3.43 3.65 0.88
C ILE A 61 -4.35 4.05 2.05
N ASN A 62 -3.78 4.39 3.20
CA ASN A 62 -4.52 4.71 4.41
C ASN A 62 -4.99 6.16 4.45
N ARG A 63 -4.22 7.09 3.87
CA ARG A 63 -4.53 8.53 3.85
C ARG A 63 -4.18 9.14 2.52
N LEU A 64 -5.13 9.91 1.97
CA LEU A 64 -4.95 10.76 0.80
C LEU A 64 -4.94 12.22 1.26
N VAL A 65 -3.86 12.94 0.97
CA VAL A 65 -3.64 14.30 1.49
C VAL A 65 -3.18 15.26 0.40
N LEU A 66 -3.29 16.56 0.65
CA LEU A 66 -2.68 17.56 -0.24
C LEU A 66 -1.15 17.49 -0.15
N ARG A 67 -0.45 17.85 -1.23
CA ARG A 67 1.01 17.74 -1.33
C ARG A 67 1.73 18.49 -0.21
N GLU A 68 1.21 19.65 0.17
CA GLU A 68 1.77 20.55 1.18
C GLU A 68 1.60 20.01 2.60
N ARG A 69 0.63 19.10 2.81
CA ARG A 69 0.35 18.48 4.12
C ARG A 69 0.99 17.11 4.29
N LEU A 70 1.61 16.56 3.25
CA LEU A 70 2.11 15.18 3.23
C LEU A 70 3.05 14.87 4.41
N GLU A 71 4.00 15.77 4.69
CA GLU A 71 4.98 15.57 5.76
C GLU A 71 4.32 15.64 7.15
N ALA A 72 3.52 16.68 7.39
CA ALA A 72 2.81 16.85 8.66
C ALA A 72 1.90 15.65 8.99
N GLU A 73 1.11 15.20 8.01
CA GLU A 73 0.19 14.06 8.17
C GLU A 73 0.92 12.73 8.37
N THR A 74 2.08 12.56 7.72
CA THR A 74 2.91 11.36 7.89
C THR A 74 3.51 11.32 9.29
N THR A 75 4.07 12.44 9.77
CA THR A 75 4.63 12.55 11.12
C THR A 75 3.55 12.32 12.18
N GLU A 76 2.38 12.95 12.02
CA GLU A 76 1.26 12.77 12.95
C GLU A 76 0.81 11.29 13.01
N LEU A 77 0.74 10.60 11.86
CA LEU A 77 0.41 9.18 11.82
C LEU A 77 1.47 8.32 12.53
N ALA A 78 2.76 8.62 12.30
CA ALA A 78 3.86 7.91 12.92
C ALA A 78 3.88 8.10 14.44
N GLU A 79 3.67 9.32 14.94
CA GLU A 79 3.59 9.62 16.38
C GLU A 79 2.41 8.88 17.04
N LYS A 80 1.23 8.89 16.40
CA LYS A 80 0.07 8.13 16.87
C LYS A 80 0.35 6.63 16.93
N ALA A 81 1.03 6.08 15.93
CA ALA A 81 1.40 4.68 15.91
C ALA A 81 2.44 4.35 16.99
N ALA A 82 3.42 5.23 17.23
CA ALA A 82 4.43 5.08 18.26
C ALA A 82 3.86 5.15 19.69
N ALA A 83 2.77 5.89 19.89
CA ALA A 83 2.05 5.96 21.16
C ALA A 83 1.24 4.69 21.49
N ALA A 84 1.04 3.78 20.54
CA ALA A 84 0.40 2.50 20.81
C ALA A 84 1.27 1.66 21.77
N TYR A 85 0.64 0.91 22.67
CA TYR A 85 1.36 0.06 23.63
C TYR A 85 2.42 -0.79 22.91
N PRO A 86 3.70 -0.78 23.35
CA PRO A 86 4.79 -1.47 22.65
C PRO A 86 4.51 -2.96 22.40
N PHE A 87 3.75 -3.60 23.30
CA PHE A 87 3.30 -4.97 23.13
C PHE A 87 2.31 -5.14 21.97
N ALA A 88 1.33 -4.22 21.82
CA ALA A 88 0.39 -4.25 20.72
C ALA A 88 1.08 -4.00 19.37
N ALA A 89 2.01 -3.04 19.31
CA ALA A 89 2.80 -2.80 18.09
C ALA A 89 3.65 -4.03 17.69
N LYS A 90 4.28 -4.68 18.68
CA LYS A 90 5.07 -5.91 18.45
C LYS A 90 4.20 -7.12 18.11
N LEU A 91 2.97 -7.19 18.62
CA LEU A 91 2.02 -8.25 18.31
C LEU A 91 1.35 -8.04 16.94
N LEU A 92 1.17 -6.80 16.48
CA LEU A 92 0.51 -6.55 15.19
C LEU A 92 1.48 -6.63 14.02
N GLY A 93 2.74 -6.22 14.17
CA GLY A 93 3.72 -6.18 13.07
C GLY A 93 3.97 -7.55 12.39
N PRO A 94 4.49 -8.56 13.10
CA PRO A 94 4.81 -9.87 12.50
C PRO A 94 3.56 -10.66 12.01
N PRO A 95 2.45 -10.76 12.75
CA PRO A 95 1.26 -11.51 12.32
C PRO A 95 0.49 -10.87 11.16
N LEU A 96 0.47 -9.53 11.05
CA LEU A 96 -0.12 -8.87 9.87
C LEU A 96 0.74 -9.10 8.62
N ARG A 97 2.07 -9.26 8.80
CA ARG A 97 3.03 -9.46 7.70
C ARG A 97 3.14 -10.91 7.22
N ASN A 98 2.95 -11.90 8.10
CA ASN A 98 3.26 -13.31 7.83
C ASN A 98 2.05 -14.24 7.65
N ARG A 99 0.89 -13.75 7.20
CA ARG A 99 -0.30 -14.60 6.95
C ARG A 99 -0.30 -15.34 5.60
N PHE A 100 0.87 -15.64 5.05
CA PHE A 100 1.04 -16.41 3.81
C PHE A 100 1.13 -17.93 4.03
N GLU A 101 0.74 -18.44 5.20
CA GLU A 101 0.66 -19.88 5.43
C GLU A 101 -0.67 -20.45 4.88
N LEU A 102 -0.62 -20.92 3.63
CA LEU A 102 -1.38 -22.05 3.11
C LEU A 102 -0.46 -22.91 2.25
#